data_AF-A0A7L1EIP3-F1
#
_entry.id   AF-A0A7L1EIP3-F1
#
_cell.length_a   1.000
_cell.length_b   1.000
_cell.length_c   1.000
_cell.angle_alpha   90.00
_cell.angle_beta   90.00
_cell.angle_gamma   90.00
#
_symmetry.space_group_name_H-M   'P 1'
#
loop_
_entity.id
_entity.type
_entity.pdbx_description
1 polymer ?
#
loop_
_entity_poly.entity_id
_entity_poly.type
_entity_poly.pdbx_seq_one_letter_code
_entity_poly.pdbx_strand_id
1 'polypeptide(L)' 'DSFHVELQEFREFREFRVCRHSVPPFIPLERLSQEFLPRDPREFLGILLQHLNAFVARRHQLQKFQVRIPK' A
#
# COMPACT_ATOMS: atom_id res chain seq x y z
N ASP A 1 -4.88 10.67 -5.89
CA ASP A 1 -3.47 10.25 -5.79
C ASP A 1 -3.36 8.83 -6.27
N SER A 2 -2.22 8.47 -6.87
CA SER A 2 -1.94 7.11 -7.33
C SER A 2 -0.67 6.61 -6.67
N PHE A 3 -0.67 5.33 -6.27
CA PHE A 3 0.48 4.64 -5.71
C PHE A 3 0.85 3.46 -6.63
N HIS A 4 2.14 3.17 -6.73
CA HIS A 4 2.67 2.13 -7.61
C HIS A 4 3.43 1.09 -6.80
N VAL A 5 3.29 -0.17 -7.19
CA VAL A 5 4.07 -1.31 -6.69
C VAL A 5 4.47 -2.17 -7.88
N GLU A 6 5.77 -2.42 -7.99
CA GLU A 6 6.36 -3.30 -9.00
C GLU A 6 6.67 -4.64 -8.35
N LEU A 7 6.06 -5.70 -8.88
CA LEU A 7 6.27 -7.08 -8.46
C LEU A 7 7.13 -7.81 -9.48
N GLN A 8 8.18 -8.48 -9.02
CA GLN A 8 9.00 -9.36 -9.84
C GLN A 8 8.74 -10.82 -9.47
N GLU A 9 8.52 -11.65 -10.47
CA GLU A 9 8.41 -13.10 -10.32
C GLU A 9 9.81 -13.74 -10.32
N PHE A 10 10.12 -14.49 -9.27
CA PHE A 10 11.32 -15.29 -9.15
C PHE A 10 10.97 -16.74 -9.50
N ARG A 11 11.16 -17.10 -10.78
CA ARG A 11 10.73 -18.39 -11.34
C ARG A 11 11.35 -19.61 -10.64
N GLU A 12 12.57 -19.46 -10.13
CA GLU A 12 13.28 -20.51 -9.39
C GLU A 12 12.55 -20.91 -8.09
N PHE A 13 11.88 -19.94 -7.45
CA PHE A 13 11.18 -20.12 -6.17
C PHE A 13 9.65 -20.09 -6.30
N ARG A 14 9.12 -19.75 -7.49
CA ARG A 14 7.69 -19.45 -7.71
C ARG A 14 7.16 -18.41 -6.73
N GLU A 15 7.96 -17.40 -6.44
CA GLU A 15 7.63 -16.32 -5.50
C GLU A 15 7.55 -14.97 -6.21
N PHE A 16 6.68 -14.08 -5.72
CA PHE A 16 6.70 -12.67 -6.09
C PHE A 16 7.39 -11.85 -5.02
N ARG A 17 8.20 -10.85 -5.41
CA ARG A 17 8.78 -9.88 -4.48
C ARG A 17 8.54 -8.45 -4.96
N VAL A 18 8.43 -7.53 -4.00
CA VAL A 18 8.37 -6.10 -4.29
C VAL A 18 9.77 -5.60 -4.62
N CYS A 19 9.96 -4.98 -5.78
CA CYS A 19 11.24 -4.41 -6.19
C CYS A 19 11.26 -2.88 -6.10
N ARG A 20 10.10 -2.25 -6.32
CA ARG A 20 9.97 -0.79 -6.30
C ARG A 20 8.55 -0.40 -5.93
N HIS A 21 8.41 0.68 -5.15
CA HIS A 21 7.10 1.19 -4.78
C HIS A 21 7.12 2.68 -4.46
N SER A 22 5.95 3.32 -4.55
CA SER A 22 5.71 4.68 -4.01
C SER A 22 4.84 4.67 -2.74
N VAL A 23 4.61 3.49 -2.16
CA VAL A 23 3.81 3.31 -0.94
C VAL A 23 4.44 4.08 0.24
N PRO A 24 3.65 4.84 1.02
CA PRO A 24 4.16 5.58 2.17
C PRO A 24 4.84 4.71 3.24
N PRO A 25 5.91 5.20 3.90
CA PRO A 25 6.76 4.40 4.79
C PRO A 25 6.08 3.92 6.08
N PHE A 26 4.95 4.50 6.47
CA PHE A 26 4.17 4.05 7.62
C PHE A 26 3.30 2.81 7.32
N ILE A 27 3.10 2.45 6.04
CA ILE A 27 2.46 1.20 5.66
C ILE A 27 3.52 0.11 5.73
N PRO A 28 3.29 -1.01 6.45
CA PRO A 28 4.30 -2.04 6.68
C PRO A 28 4.44 -2.96 5.45
N LEU A 29 4.78 -2.40 4.29
CA LEU A 29 4.77 -3.08 2.99
C LEU A 29 5.64 -4.34 2.99
N GLU A 30 6.81 -4.29 3.61
CA GLU A 30 7.73 -5.44 3.66
C GLU A 30 7.14 -6.61 4.44
N ARG A 31 6.54 -6.35 5.62
CA ARG A 31 5.83 -7.38 6.39
C ARG A 31 4.63 -7.96 5.61
N LEU A 32 3.81 -7.09 5.01
CA LEU A 32 2.67 -7.53 4.19
C LEU A 32 3.15 -8.39 3.00
N SER A 33 4.25 -8.01 2.37
CA SER A 33 4.82 -8.73 1.23
C SER A 33 5.28 -10.12 1.64
N GLN A 34 5.97 -10.26 2.78
CA GLN A 34 6.44 -11.55 3.28
C GLN A 34 5.29 -12.48 3.71
N GLU A 35 4.22 -11.92 4.26
CA GLU A 35 3.09 -12.71 4.79
C GLU A 35 2.12 -13.17 3.68
N PHE A 36 1.81 -12.29 2.72
CA PHE A 36 0.71 -12.50 1.78
C PHE A 36 1.14 -12.78 0.33
N LEU A 37 2.28 -12.26 -0.16
CA LEU A 37 2.71 -12.52 -1.56
C LEU A 37 2.96 -14.00 -1.86
N PRO A 38 3.55 -14.82 -0.95
CA PRO A 38 3.78 -16.24 -1.24
C PRO A 38 2.49 -17.06 -1.32
N ARG A 39 1.40 -16.58 -0.71
CA ARG A 39 0.10 -17.28 -0.67
C ARG A 39 -0.75 -16.92 -1.88
N ASP A 40 -1.05 -15.63 -2.02
CA ASP A 40 -1.84 -15.09 -3.13
C ASP A 40 -1.48 -13.61 -3.37
N PRO A 41 -0.88 -13.27 -4.51
CA PRO A 41 -0.60 -11.88 -4.88
C PRO A 41 -1.84 -10.98 -4.87
N ARG A 42 -3.04 -11.52 -5.14
CA ARG A 42 -4.29 -10.76 -5.12
C ARG A 42 -4.70 -10.39 -3.69
N GLU A 43 -4.52 -11.31 -2.74
CA GLU A 43 -4.77 -11.05 -1.32
C GLU A 43 -3.85 -9.94 -0.81
N PHE A 44 -2.56 -10.01 -1.13
CA PHE A 44 -1.59 -8.95 -0.83
C PHE A 44 -2.06 -7.59 -1.38
N LEU A 45 -2.44 -7.52 -2.65
CA LEU A 45 -2.91 -6.27 -3.27
C LEU A 45 -4.19 -5.75 -2.62
N GLY A 46 -5.10 -6.63 -2.22
CA GLY A 46 -6.33 -6.27 -1.51
C GLY A 46 -6.06 -5.61 -0.16
N ILE A 47 -5.18 -6.21 0.64
CA ILE A 47 -4.78 -5.66 1.95
C ILE A 47 -4.06 -4.32 1.78
N LEU A 48 -3.13 -4.23 0.82
CA LEU A 48 -2.42 -2.99 0.55
C LEU A 48 -3.38 -1.86 0.13
N LEU A 49 -4.37 -2.17 -0.71
CA LEU A 49 -5.39 -1.21 -1.14
C LEU A 49 -6.20 -0.67 0.05
N GLN A 50 -6.54 -1.52 1.03
CA GLN A 50 -7.24 -1.08 2.24
C GLN A 50 -6.42 -0.06 3.04
N HIS A 51 -5.13 -0.32 3.25
CA HIS A 51 -4.24 0.63 3.94
C HIS A 51 -4.13 1.97 3.21
N LEU A 52 -3.95 1.94 1.90
CA LEU A 52 -3.83 3.16 1.07
C LEU A 52 -5.13 3.97 1.10
N ASN A 53 -6.28 3.31 0.99
CA ASN A 53 -7.58 3.97 1.04
C ASN A 53 -7.85 4.60 2.41
N ALA A 54 -7.53 3.91 3.50
CA ALA A 54 -7.66 4.45 4.86
C ALA A 54 -6.81 5.71 5.05
N PHE A 55 -5.56 5.68 4.56
CA PHE A 55 -4.67 6.83 4.59
C PHE A 55 -5.21 8.02 3.78
N VAL A 56 -5.61 7.78 2.54
CA VAL A 56 -6.15 8.82 1.64
C VAL A 56 -7.41 9.42 2.24
N ALA A 57 -8.32 8.60 2.79
CA ALA A 57 -9.52 9.06 3.46
C ALA A 57 -9.19 9.96 4.66
N ARG A 58 -8.24 9.57 5.52
CA ARG A 58 -7.82 10.37 6.67
C ARG A 58 -7.19 11.70 6.24
N ARG A 59 -6.35 11.69 5.22
CA ARG A 59 -5.75 12.91 4.67
C ARG A 59 -6.80 13.87 4.11
N HIS A 60 -7.79 13.34 3.38
CA HIS A 60 -8.91 14.15 2.88
C HIS A 60 -9.78 14.72 4.01
N GLN A 61 -10.03 13.96 5.08
CA GLN A 61 -10.73 14.48 6.25
C GLN A 61 -9.99 15.69 6.84
N LEU A 62 -8.69 15.56 7.09
CA LEU A 62 -7.87 16.63 7.66
C LEU A 62 -7.81 17.87 6.75
N GLN A 63 -7.70 17.70 5.43
CA GLN A 63 -7.77 18.81 4.48
C GLN A 63 -9.09 19.57 4.58
N LYS A 64 -10.22 18.86 4.68
CA LYS A 64 -11.54 19.48 4.88
C LYS A 64 -11.66 20.23 6.22
N PHE A 65 -10.97 19.77 7.26
CA PHE A 65 -10.94 20.47 8.56
C PHE A 65 -10.02 21.70 8.55
N GLN A 66 -8.89 21.68 7.84
CA GLN A 66 -8.00 22.86 7.71
C GLN A 66 -8.67 24.03 7.00
N VAL A 67 -9.57 23.78 6.04
CA VAL A 67 -10.37 24.83 5.38
C VAL A 67 -11.39 25.46 6.34
N ARG A 68 -11.65 24.84 7.49
CA ARG A 68 -12.75 25.18 8.41
C ARG A 68 -12.34 25.83 9.73
N ILE A 69 -11.05 26.10 9.96
CA ILE A 69 -10.63 26.92 11.11
C ILE A 69 -10.75 28.39 10.69
N PRO A 70 -11.76 29.14 11.15
CA PRO A 70 -11.83 30.57 10.88
C PRO A 70 -10.69 31.26 11.64
N LYS A 71 -10.03 32.22 10.98
CA LYS A 71 -9.14 33.17 11.65
C LYS A 71 -9.91 34.08 12.59
#